data_AF-A0A067FG26-F1
#
_entry.id   AF-A0A067FG26-F1
#
_cell.length_a   1.000
_cell.length_b   1.000
_cell.length_c   1.000
_cell.angle_alpha   90.00
_cell.angle_beta   90.00
_cell.angle_gamma   90.00
#
_symmetry.space_group_name_H-M   'P 1'
#
loop_
_entity.id
_entity.type
_entity.pdbx_description
1 polymer ?
#
loop_
_entity_poly.entity_id
_entity_poly.type
_entity_poly.pdbx_seq_one_letter_code
_entity_poly.pdbx_strand_id
1 'polypeptide(L)'
;LVVKDCSKFVLVIWLWLAFILMQSYTASLSSILTVDQLEPTFADLKKLRTESHFVGFQSGSFVEDFLVKQLNFSRNQTRPLSNFGEYKEALSNGSRKGGVSAIFEEIPYIKVFLKKYSSKYTTAGPIYRTDGLGFAFAKDSPLVSHFSQAILLVRENQTRMDRIEKKYFGENVMTPTLARSISSESSSLRAYNFGGLFIIVGIATLLALLISERYIWQKPVSLVNKYLTSQKSPSNE
;
A
#
# COMPACT_ATOMS: atom_id res chain seq x y z
N LEU A 1 -27.68 39.55 -30.54
CA LEU A 1 -28.14 38.43 -29.68
C LEU A 1 -27.29 37.17 -29.85
N VAL A 2 -27.09 36.69 -31.10
CA VAL A 2 -26.37 35.44 -31.45
C VAL A 2 -24.97 35.28 -30.83
N VAL A 3 -24.14 36.33 -30.81
CA VAL A 3 -22.78 36.28 -30.18
C VAL A 3 -22.85 35.97 -28.68
N LYS A 4 -23.91 36.41 -28.01
CA LYS A 4 -24.13 36.19 -26.57
C LYS A 4 -24.53 34.74 -26.27
N ASP A 5 -25.18 34.06 -27.21
CA ASP A 5 -25.64 32.68 -27.05
C ASP A 5 -24.56 31.66 -27.45
N CYS A 6 -23.76 31.95 -28.48
CA CYS A 6 -22.54 31.18 -28.79
C CYS A 6 -21.52 31.25 -27.64
N SER A 7 -21.33 32.44 -27.05
CA SER A 7 -20.44 32.61 -25.90
C SER A 7 -20.90 31.82 -24.67
N LYS A 8 -22.20 31.79 -24.39
CA LYS A 8 -22.78 30.94 -23.31
C LYS A 8 -22.60 29.46 -23.59
N PHE A 9 -22.79 29.01 -24.83
CA PHE A 9 -22.60 27.61 -25.21
C PHE A 9 -21.15 27.15 -24.99
N VAL A 10 -20.18 27.98 -25.41
CA VAL A 10 -18.76 27.74 -25.16
C VAL A 10 -18.45 27.71 -23.66
N LEU A 11 -19.02 28.63 -22.87
CA LEU A 11 -18.87 28.63 -21.41
C LEU A 11 -19.39 27.34 -20.77
N VAL A 12 -20.54 26.85 -21.21
CA VAL A 12 -21.13 25.59 -20.71
C VAL A 12 -20.21 24.40 -21.02
N ILE A 13 -19.69 24.31 -22.26
CA ILE A 13 -18.71 23.28 -22.62
C ILE A 13 -17.45 23.38 -21.74
N TRP A 14 -16.96 24.59 -21.49
CA TRP A 14 -15.78 24.82 -20.66
C TRP A 14 -16.01 24.39 -19.20
N LEU A 15 -17.18 24.69 -18.63
CA LEU A 15 -17.56 24.25 -17.29
C LEU A 15 -17.68 22.73 -17.21
N TRP A 16 -18.24 22.09 -18.24
CA TRP A 16 -18.29 20.63 -18.33
C TRP A 16 -16.88 20.02 -18.38
N LEU A 17 -15.98 20.59 -19.19
CA LEU A 17 -14.59 20.16 -19.26
C LEU A 17 -13.89 20.29 -17.90
N ALA A 18 -14.03 21.45 -17.24
CA ALA A 18 -13.46 21.69 -15.92
C ALA A 18 -14.02 20.72 -14.86
N PHE A 19 -15.33 20.44 -14.92
CA PHE A 19 -15.97 19.47 -14.02
C PHE A 19 -15.41 18.06 -14.23
N ILE A 20 -15.33 17.58 -15.48
CA ILE A 20 -14.78 16.26 -15.81
C ILE A 20 -13.32 16.15 -15.35
N LEU A 21 -12.51 17.20 -15.53
CA LEU A 21 -11.14 17.23 -15.04
C LEU A 21 -11.06 17.12 -13.52
N MET A 22 -11.91 17.84 -12.78
CA MET A 22 -11.92 17.80 -11.32
C MET A 22 -12.37 16.44 -10.77
N GLN A 23 -13.37 15.82 -11.40
CA GLN A 23 -13.80 14.46 -11.06
C GLN A 23 -12.70 13.44 -11.38
N SER A 24 -12.06 13.55 -12.55
CA SER A 24 -10.97 12.65 -12.95
C SER A 24 -9.75 12.79 -12.04
N TYR A 25 -9.43 14.00 -11.61
CA TYR A 25 -8.37 14.27 -10.65
C TYR A 25 -8.69 13.65 -9.28
N THR A 26 -9.90 13.85 -8.77
CA THR A 26 -10.34 13.28 -7.49
C THR A 26 -10.34 11.75 -7.54
N ALA A 27 -10.82 11.16 -8.63
CA ALA A 27 -10.80 9.71 -8.84
C ALA A 27 -9.37 9.16 -8.92
N SER A 28 -8.48 9.84 -9.65
CA SER A 28 -7.08 9.45 -9.78
C SER A 28 -6.34 9.55 -8.45
N LEU A 29 -6.55 10.64 -7.70
CA LEU A 29 -5.96 10.83 -6.38
C LEU A 29 -6.46 9.80 -5.37
N SER A 30 -7.77 9.55 -5.36
CA SER A 30 -8.38 8.51 -4.53
C SER A 30 -7.83 7.12 -4.87
N SER A 31 -7.68 6.83 -6.16
CA SER A 31 -7.07 5.58 -6.65
C SER A 31 -5.63 5.43 -6.15
N ILE A 32 -4.78 6.45 -6.31
CA ILE A 32 -3.39 6.44 -5.83
C ILE A 32 -3.34 6.18 -4.32
N LEU A 33 -4.14 6.91 -3.53
CA LEU A 33 -4.17 6.75 -2.07
C LEU A 33 -4.72 5.39 -1.63
N THR A 34 -5.60 4.78 -2.42
CA THR A 34 -6.17 3.46 -2.12
C THR A 34 -5.22 2.33 -2.52
N VAL A 35 -4.53 2.45 -3.66
CA VAL A 35 -3.54 1.47 -4.14
C VAL A 35 -2.36 1.38 -3.16
N ASP A 36 -1.84 2.53 -2.71
CA ASP A 36 -0.72 2.58 -1.76
C ASP A 36 -1.05 1.93 -0.40
N GLN A 37 -2.33 1.88 -0.01
CA GLN A 37 -2.75 1.21 1.24
C GLN A 37 -2.92 -0.31 1.09
N LEU A 38 -3.20 -0.79 -0.13
CA LEU A 38 -3.52 -2.20 -0.39
C LEU A 38 -2.32 -2.99 -0.92
N GLU A 39 -1.31 -2.32 -1.46
CA GLU A 39 -0.13 -3.00 -1.98
C GLU A 39 0.73 -3.54 -0.82
N PRO A 40 1.06 -4.84 -0.81
CA PRO A 40 1.98 -5.38 0.16
C PRO A 40 3.35 -4.71 0.02
N THR A 41 4.02 -4.44 1.15
CA THR A 41 5.30 -3.72 1.20
C THR A 41 6.37 -4.31 0.28
N PHE A 42 6.31 -5.62 0.00
CA PHE A 42 7.21 -6.30 -0.93
C PHE A 42 6.44 -7.26 -1.85
N ALA A 43 5.98 -6.76 -3.00
CA ALA A 43 5.45 -7.61 -4.07
C ALA A 43 6.56 -8.19 -4.99
N ASP A 44 7.72 -7.52 -5.06
CA ASP A 44 8.79 -7.84 -6.01
C ASP A 44 10.01 -8.49 -5.34
N LEU A 45 10.34 -9.70 -5.76
CA LEU A 45 11.51 -10.47 -5.33
C LEU A 45 12.82 -9.73 -5.60
N LYS A 46 12.91 -8.92 -6.66
CA LYS A 46 14.13 -8.17 -6.99
C LYS A 46 14.49 -7.20 -5.86
N LYS A 47 13.48 -6.55 -5.25
CA LYS A 47 13.69 -5.68 -4.10
C LYS A 47 14.20 -6.47 -2.90
N LEU A 48 13.62 -7.64 -2.64
CA LEU A 48 14.03 -8.50 -1.51
C LEU A 48 15.45 -9.05 -1.62
N ARG A 49 16.01 -9.18 -2.83
CA ARG A 49 17.38 -9.70 -3.03
C ARG A 49 18.48 -8.68 -2.76
N THR A 50 18.13 -7.43 -2.48
CA THR A 50 19.10 -6.40 -2.13
C THR A 50 19.67 -6.62 -0.71
N GLU A 51 20.93 -6.24 -0.49
CA GLU A 51 21.64 -6.50 0.78
C GLU A 51 20.97 -5.86 2.01
N SER A 52 20.09 -4.89 1.82
CA SER A 52 19.33 -4.24 2.91
C SER A 52 18.12 -5.03 3.42
N HIS A 53 17.75 -6.13 2.76
CA HIS A 53 16.58 -6.93 3.13
C HIS A 53 16.97 -8.34 3.57
N PHE A 54 16.48 -8.71 4.75
CA PHE A 54 16.56 -10.06 5.30
C PHE A 54 15.24 -10.79 5.05
N VAL A 55 15.32 -12.10 4.80
CA VAL A 55 14.16 -12.97 4.59
C VAL A 55 14.17 -14.11 5.60
N GLY A 56 13.03 -14.35 6.22
CA GLY A 56 12.84 -15.42 7.20
C GLY A 56 12.39 -16.73 6.57
N PHE A 57 12.69 -17.84 7.23
CA PHE A 57 12.21 -19.18 6.88
C PHE A 57 12.13 -20.07 8.13
N GLN A 58 11.37 -21.15 8.09
CA GLN A 58 11.30 -22.10 9.20
C GLN A 58 12.64 -22.80 9.43
N SER A 59 13.16 -22.75 10.65
CA SER A 59 14.40 -23.44 11.03
C SER A 59 14.28 -24.94 10.75
N GLY A 60 15.31 -25.51 10.11
CA GLY A 60 15.35 -26.93 9.73
C GLY A 60 14.50 -27.30 8.50
N SER A 61 13.90 -26.33 7.81
CA SER A 61 13.16 -26.57 6.56
C SER A 61 14.05 -26.58 5.33
N PHE A 62 13.55 -27.18 4.24
CA PHE A 62 14.19 -27.11 2.92
C PHE A 62 14.14 -25.70 2.30
N VAL A 63 13.36 -24.78 2.89
CA VAL A 63 13.10 -23.45 2.33
C VAL A 63 14.37 -22.62 2.24
N GLU A 64 15.33 -22.79 3.16
CA GLU A 64 16.63 -22.11 3.05
C GLU A 64 17.36 -22.46 1.75
N ASP A 65 17.44 -23.76 1.46
CA ASP A 65 18.09 -24.25 0.26
C ASP A 65 17.33 -23.83 -1.00
N PHE A 66 16.00 -23.77 -0.94
CA PHE A 66 15.17 -23.22 -2.01
C PHE A 66 15.48 -21.72 -2.25
N LEU A 67 15.57 -20.92 -1.19
CA LEU A 67 15.90 -19.49 -1.26
C LEU A 67 17.28 -19.26 -1.87
N VAL A 68 18.28 -20.03 -1.44
CA VAL A 68 19.67 -19.87 -1.87
C VAL A 68 19.91 -20.44 -3.27
N LYS A 69 19.41 -21.64 -3.57
CA LYS A 69 19.74 -22.37 -4.81
C LYS A 69 18.81 -22.03 -5.97
N GLN A 70 17.54 -21.74 -5.72
CA GLN A 70 16.55 -21.49 -6.78
C GLN A 70 16.17 -20.03 -6.90
N LEU A 71 16.05 -19.31 -5.78
CA LEU A 71 15.71 -17.89 -5.78
C LEU A 71 16.94 -16.97 -5.70
N ASN A 72 18.15 -17.55 -5.71
CA ASN A 72 19.48 -16.92 -5.50
C ASN A 72 19.45 -15.71 -4.55
N PHE A 73 18.94 -15.94 -3.34
CA PHE A 73 19.24 -15.12 -2.18
C PHE A 73 20.63 -15.47 -1.64
N SER A 74 21.32 -14.49 -1.08
CA SER A 74 22.55 -14.77 -0.35
C SER A 74 22.22 -15.43 1.00
N ARG A 75 23.01 -16.41 1.43
CA ARG A 75 22.80 -17.09 2.72
C ARG A 75 22.93 -16.13 3.92
N ASN A 76 23.70 -15.06 3.79
CA ASN A 76 23.77 -14.02 4.83
C ASN A 76 22.49 -13.17 4.94
N GLN A 77 21.59 -13.23 3.94
CA GLN A 77 20.30 -12.54 3.93
C GLN A 77 19.17 -13.39 4.53
N THR A 78 19.38 -14.70 4.72
CA THR A 78 18.35 -15.59 5.25
C THR A 78 18.41 -15.64 6.79
N ARG A 79 17.24 -15.77 7.44
CA ARG A 79 17.12 -15.85 8.90
C ARG A 79 16.27 -17.06 9.29
N PRO A 80 16.84 -18.03 10.02
CA PRO A 80 16.04 -19.12 10.55
C PRO A 80 15.14 -18.61 11.67
N LEU A 81 13.89 -19.05 11.66
CA LEU A 81 12.87 -18.72 12.65
C LEU A 81 12.21 -20.02 13.12
N SER A 82 12.03 -20.19 14.43
CA SER A 82 11.66 -21.49 14.99
C SER A 82 10.15 -21.66 15.20
N ASN A 83 9.42 -20.54 15.36
CA ASN A 83 8.00 -20.57 15.69
C ASN A 83 7.27 -19.29 15.25
N PHE A 84 5.92 -19.35 15.26
CA PHE A 84 5.07 -18.22 14.88
C PHE A 84 5.19 -16.96 15.76
N GLY A 85 5.75 -17.06 16.97
CA GLY A 85 6.08 -15.90 17.80
C GLY A 85 7.25 -15.11 17.20
N GLU A 86 8.33 -15.82 16.85
CA GLU A 86 9.48 -15.26 16.15
C GLU A 86 9.11 -14.68 14.78
N TYR A 87 8.15 -15.31 14.08
CA TYR A 87 7.67 -14.79 12.78
C TYR A 87 7.08 -13.40 12.94
N LYS A 88 6.19 -13.25 13.94
CA LYS A 88 5.53 -11.99 14.27
C LYS A 88 6.57 -10.94 14.66
N GLU A 89 7.51 -11.28 15.53
CA GLU A 89 8.54 -10.36 16.01
C GLU A 89 9.45 -9.90 14.86
N ALA A 90 9.97 -10.85 14.08
CA ALA A 90 10.87 -10.55 12.96
C ALA A 90 10.19 -9.68 11.90
N LEU A 91 8.93 -9.98 11.53
CA LEU A 91 8.15 -9.14 10.60
C LEU A 91 7.84 -7.76 11.18
N SER A 92 7.52 -7.66 12.49
CA SER A 92 7.23 -6.38 13.15
C SER A 92 8.46 -5.46 13.23
N ASN A 93 9.63 -6.05 13.47
CA ASN A 93 10.89 -5.31 13.55
C ASN A 93 11.34 -4.84 12.16
N GLY A 94 11.13 -5.68 11.14
CA GLY A 94 11.59 -5.42 9.77
C GLY A 94 13.12 -5.46 9.66
N SER A 95 13.62 -5.60 8.43
CA SER A 95 15.08 -5.76 8.19
C SER A 95 15.93 -4.63 8.77
N ARG A 96 15.43 -3.39 8.78
CA ARG A 96 16.16 -2.22 9.31
C ARG A 96 16.40 -2.25 10.81
N LYS A 97 15.59 -3.02 11.58
CA LYS A 97 15.73 -3.17 13.03
C LYS A 97 16.16 -4.58 13.43
N GLY A 98 16.84 -5.30 12.54
CA GLY A 98 17.33 -6.65 12.79
C GLY A 98 16.28 -7.77 12.65
N GLY A 99 15.08 -7.46 12.14
CA GLY A 99 14.06 -8.44 11.77
C GLY A 99 14.18 -8.90 10.32
N VAL A 100 13.03 -9.19 9.70
CA VAL A 100 12.94 -9.63 8.29
C VAL A 100 11.89 -8.82 7.53
N SER A 101 12.10 -8.69 6.23
CA SER A 101 11.16 -8.01 5.33
C SER A 101 10.08 -8.92 4.78
N ALA A 102 10.33 -10.22 4.72
CA ALA A 102 9.38 -11.24 4.30
C ALA A 102 9.72 -12.58 4.95
N ILE A 103 8.75 -13.49 5.02
CA ILE A 103 8.95 -14.88 5.41
C ILE A 103 8.50 -15.76 4.26
N PHE A 104 9.33 -16.73 3.89
CA PHE A 104 8.99 -17.78 2.93
C PHE A 104 8.65 -19.05 3.70
N GLU A 105 7.52 -19.65 3.35
CA GLU A 105 6.99 -20.81 4.07
C GLU A 105 6.00 -21.58 3.20
N GLU A 106 5.73 -22.86 3.52
CA GLU A 106 4.62 -23.58 2.90
C GLU A 106 3.25 -22.98 3.29
N ILE A 107 2.35 -22.98 2.30
CA ILE A 107 1.01 -22.39 2.38
C ILE A 107 0.21 -22.77 3.65
N PRO A 108 0.16 -24.05 4.08
CA PRO A 108 -0.63 -24.42 5.25
C PRO A 108 -0.19 -23.68 6.52
N TYR A 109 1.11 -23.47 6.73
CA TYR A 109 1.63 -22.76 7.89
C TYR A 109 1.34 -21.26 7.81
N ILE A 110 1.44 -20.67 6.61
CA ILE A 110 1.03 -19.28 6.36
C ILE A 110 -0.44 -19.08 6.73
N LYS A 111 -1.35 -19.98 6.32
CA LYS A 111 -2.78 -19.89 6.66
C LYS A 111 -2.99 -19.88 8.18
N VAL A 112 -2.29 -20.74 8.92
CA VAL A 112 -2.38 -20.80 10.39
C VAL A 112 -1.82 -19.53 11.03
N PHE A 113 -0.67 -19.04 10.56
CA PHE A 113 -0.06 -17.79 11.04
C PHE A 113 -0.98 -16.59 10.83
N LEU A 114 -1.54 -16.43 9.63
CA LEU A 114 -2.45 -15.34 9.31
C LEU A 114 -3.74 -15.43 10.12
N LYS A 115 -4.29 -16.63 10.34
CA LYS A 115 -5.46 -16.81 11.22
C LYS A 115 -5.17 -16.34 12.65
N LYS A 116 -3.93 -16.50 13.13
CA LYS A 116 -3.51 -16.09 14.48
C LYS A 116 -3.20 -14.60 14.61
N TYR A 117 -2.75 -13.94 13.54
CA TYR A 117 -2.26 -12.55 13.56
C TYR A 117 -2.83 -11.65 12.44
N SER A 118 -4.07 -11.89 12.03
CA SER A 118 -4.70 -11.47 10.76
C SER A 118 -4.71 -9.99 10.42
N SER A 119 -4.52 -9.07 11.38
CA SER A 119 -4.69 -7.63 11.13
C SER A 119 -3.44 -6.92 10.61
N LYS A 120 -2.24 -7.52 10.69
CA LYS A 120 -0.97 -6.82 10.41
C LYS A 120 -0.13 -7.43 9.31
N TYR A 121 -0.50 -8.62 8.83
CA TYR A 121 0.30 -9.39 7.89
C TYR A 121 -0.55 -9.87 6.74
N THR A 122 0.06 -9.99 5.57
CA THR A 122 -0.58 -10.51 4.37
C THR A 122 0.41 -11.34 3.56
N THR A 123 -0.11 -12.18 2.67
CA THR A 123 0.70 -12.87 1.67
C THR A 123 1.03 -11.93 0.51
N ALA A 124 2.23 -12.06 -0.05
CA ALA A 124 2.67 -11.28 -1.21
C ALA A 124 3.54 -12.12 -2.13
N GLY A 125 3.61 -11.73 -3.40
CA GLY A 125 4.44 -12.38 -4.39
C GLY A 125 3.86 -13.68 -4.95
N PRO A 126 4.62 -14.37 -5.82
CA PRO A 126 4.16 -15.60 -6.47
C PRO A 126 4.16 -16.79 -5.53
N ILE A 127 3.26 -17.74 -5.79
CA ILE A 127 3.28 -19.06 -5.16
C ILE A 127 4.24 -19.95 -5.93
N TYR A 128 5.25 -20.47 -5.24
CA TYR A 128 6.16 -21.46 -5.81
C TYR A 128 5.61 -22.86 -5.65
N ARG A 129 5.61 -23.63 -6.74
CA ARG A 129 5.23 -25.04 -6.69
C ARG A 129 6.39 -25.87 -6.16
N THR A 130 6.08 -26.67 -5.16
CA THR A 130 6.97 -27.70 -4.59
C THR A 130 6.27 -29.05 -4.66
N ASP A 131 7.00 -30.13 -4.35
CA ASP A 131 6.47 -31.51 -4.41
C ASP A 131 5.41 -31.80 -3.34
N GLY A 132 5.18 -30.87 -2.42
CA GLY A 132 4.13 -30.94 -1.41
C GLY A 132 4.50 -31.77 -0.17
N LEU A 133 3.47 -32.12 0.60
CA LEU A 133 3.60 -32.92 1.82
C LEU A 133 3.22 -34.37 1.54
N GLY A 134 3.93 -35.30 2.18
CA GLY A 134 3.70 -36.74 2.05
C GLY A 134 3.87 -37.49 3.36
N PHE A 135 3.40 -38.74 3.37
CA PHE A 135 3.62 -39.66 4.47
C PHE A 135 4.84 -40.52 4.16
N ALA A 136 5.80 -40.56 5.08
CA ALA A 136 7.01 -41.36 4.95
C ALA A 136 6.88 -42.68 5.71
N PHE A 137 7.27 -43.78 5.07
CA PHE A 137 7.34 -45.11 5.67
C PHE A 137 8.74 -45.67 5.46
N ALA A 138 9.12 -46.66 6.28
CA ALA A 138 10.31 -47.44 6.04
C ALA A 138 10.25 -48.07 4.64
N LYS A 139 11.42 -48.22 4.02
CA LYS A 139 11.52 -48.87 2.71
C LYS A 139 10.89 -50.27 2.78
N ASP A 140 10.17 -50.63 1.73
CA ASP A 140 9.46 -51.91 1.59
C ASP A 140 8.31 -52.12 2.59
N SER A 141 7.84 -51.07 3.27
CA SER A 141 6.68 -51.17 4.16
C SER A 141 5.40 -51.48 3.37
N PRO A 142 4.61 -52.48 3.79
CA PRO A 142 3.32 -52.79 3.15
C PRO A 142 2.27 -51.70 3.36
N LEU A 143 2.52 -50.73 4.26
CA LEU A 143 1.61 -49.63 4.55
C LEU A 143 1.56 -48.59 3.42
N VAL A 144 2.58 -48.51 2.57
CA VAL A 144 2.68 -47.50 1.51
C VAL A 144 1.47 -47.56 0.57
N SER A 145 1.10 -48.76 0.11
CA SER A 145 -0.03 -48.96 -0.81
C SER A 145 -1.36 -48.62 -0.14
N HIS A 146 -1.55 -49.06 1.10
CA HIS A 146 -2.77 -48.81 1.89
C HIS A 146 -2.97 -47.32 2.16
N PHE A 147 -1.92 -46.61 2.59
CA PHE A 147 -1.99 -45.17 2.82
C PHE A 147 -2.21 -44.39 1.53
N SER A 148 -1.55 -44.77 0.43
CA SER A 148 -1.75 -44.11 -0.87
C SER A 148 -3.20 -44.23 -1.34
N GLN A 149 -3.82 -45.41 -1.22
CA GLN A 149 -5.24 -45.59 -1.53
C GLN A 149 -6.14 -44.78 -0.58
N ALA A 150 -5.86 -44.79 0.72
CA ALA A 150 -6.63 -44.02 1.69
C ALA A 150 -6.58 -42.51 1.42
N ILE A 151 -5.41 -41.98 1.02
CA ILE A 151 -5.24 -40.57 0.65
C ILE A 151 -6.10 -40.23 -0.56
N LEU A 152 -6.12 -41.08 -1.60
CA LEU A 152 -6.97 -40.88 -2.78
C LEU A 152 -8.46 -40.84 -2.39
N LEU A 153 -8.92 -41.80 -1.59
CA LEU A 153 -10.30 -41.86 -1.11
C LEU A 153 -10.71 -40.61 -0.30
N VAL A 154 -9.78 -40.05 0.49
CA VAL A 154 -10.04 -38.81 1.23
C VAL A 154 -10.05 -37.60 0.29
N ARG A 155 -9.13 -37.55 -0.68
CA ARG A 155 -8.98 -36.42 -1.62
C ARG A 155 -10.13 -36.33 -2.63
N GLU A 156 -10.62 -37.47 -3.11
CA GLU A 156 -11.76 -37.53 -4.04
C GLU A 156 -13.09 -37.17 -3.34
N ASN A 157 -13.15 -37.31 -2.01
CA ASN A 157 -14.30 -36.91 -1.23
C ASN A 157 -14.23 -35.43 -0.86
N GLN A 158 -14.70 -34.56 -1.77
CA GLN A 158 -14.68 -33.11 -1.63
C GLN A 158 -15.28 -32.64 -0.29
N THR A 159 -16.45 -33.15 0.10
CA THR A 159 -17.11 -32.78 1.36
C THR A 159 -16.24 -33.09 2.58
N ARG A 160 -15.54 -34.23 2.59
CA ARG A 160 -14.62 -34.60 3.67
C ARG A 160 -13.39 -33.71 3.68
N MET A 161 -12.82 -33.42 2.52
CA MET A 161 -11.67 -32.53 2.39
C MET A 161 -12.00 -31.11 2.85
N ASP A 162 -13.11 -30.54 2.37
CA ASP A 162 -13.58 -29.21 2.76
C ASP A 162 -13.81 -29.10 4.26
N ARG A 163 -14.38 -30.14 4.89
CA ARG A 163 -14.56 -30.20 6.35
C ARG A 163 -13.23 -30.21 7.10
N ILE A 164 -12.23 -30.95 6.60
CA ILE A 164 -10.88 -30.97 7.18
C ILE A 164 -10.25 -29.59 7.04
N GLU A 165 -10.26 -29.00 5.83
CA GLU A 165 -9.68 -27.69 5.59
C GLU A 165 -10.33 -26.61 6.45
N LYS A 166 -11.66 -26.55 6.49
CA LYS A 166 -12.40 -25.58 7.30
C LYS A 166 -12.12 -25.76 8.79
N LYS A 167 -12.03 -27.01 9.28
CA LYS A 167 -11.76 -27.30 10.69
C LYS A 167 -10.39 -26.80 11.12
N TYR A 168 -9.34 -27.06 10.33
CA TYR A 168 -7.96 -26.76 10.73
C TYR A 168 -7.47 -25.38 10.27
N PHE A 169 -7.83 -24.95 9.06
CA PHE A 169 -7.35 -23.69 8.48
C PHE A 169 -8.39 -22.56 8.51
N GLY A 170 -9.66 -22.86 8.79
CA GLY A 170 -10.75 -21.87 8.73
C GLY A 170 -11.32 -21.71 7.31
N GLU A 171 -12.24 -20.76 7.14
CA GLU A 171 -12.79 -20.44 5.81
C GLU A 171 -11.72 -19.80 4.93
N ASN A 172 -11.64 -20.24 3.67
CA ASN A 172 -10.62 -19.91 2.66
C ASN A 172 -9.92 -18.55 2.84
N VAL A 173 -8.81 -18.54 3.58
CA VAL A 173 -7.93 -17.38 3.81
C VAL A 173 -7.15 -17.00 2.53
N MET A 174 -7.21 -17.84 1.48
CA MET A 174 -6.42 -17.69 0.25
C MET A 174 -7.26 -17.49 -1.03
N THR A 175 -8.42 -16.87 -0.92
CA THR A 175 -8.93 -16.16 -2.09
C THR A 175 -8.18 -14.82 -2.19
N PRO A 176 -7.78 -14.36 -3.39
CA PRO A 176 -7.34 -12.97 -3.60
C PRO A 176 -8.38 -11.95 -3.11
N THR A 177 -9.61 -12.44 -2.83
CA THR A 177 -10.80 -11.71 -2.42
C THR A 177 -10.90 -11.48 -0.91
N LEU A 178 -9.94 -11.90 -0.07
CA LEU A 178 -9.90 -11.47 1.34
C LEU A 178 -9.22 -10.10 1.53
N ALA A 179 -9.56 -9.15 0.65
CA ALA A 179 -9.61 -7.73 1.01
C ALA A 179 -10.73 -7.43 2.04
N ARG A 180 -11.58 -8.41 2.36
CA ARG A 180 -12.74 -8.24 3.23
C ARG A 180 -12.50 -8.83 4.63
N SER A 181 -11.79 -8.05 5.42
CA SER A 181 -11.81 -7.94 6.90
C SER A 181 -10.42 -7.61 7.46
N ILE A 182 -9.66 -6.77 6.74
CA ILE A 182 -8.81 -5.83 7.46
C ILE A 182 -9.81 -5.00 8.29
N SER A 183 -9.84 -5.23 9.60
CA SER A 183 -10.23 -4.18 10.53
C SER A 183 -9.20 -3.10 10.32
N SER A 184 -9.44 -2.28 9.31
CA SER A 184 -8.59 -1.19 8.92
C SER A 184 -8.70 -0.20 10.07
N GLU A 185 -7.72 -0.24 10.97
CA GLU A 185 -7.05 1.01 11.28
C GLU A 185 -6.57 1.56 9.94
N SER A 186 -7.49 2.17 9.20
CA SER A 186 -7.18 2.92 8.02
C SER A 186 -6.16 3.95 8.48
N SER A 187 -5.05 4.04 7.77
CA SER A 187 -4.12 5.16 7.89
C SER A 187 -4.90 6.40 7.44
N SER A 188 -5.73 6.91 8.36
CA SER A 188 -6.60 8.05 8.18
C SER A 188 -5.73 9.22 7.76
N LEU A 189 -6.11 9.85 6.64
CA LEU A 189 -5.51 11.09 6.19
C LEU A 189 -5.57 12.11 7.33
N ARG A 190 -4.41 12.38 7.94
CA ARG A 190 -4.29 13.34 9.03
C ARG A 190 -3.90 14.70 8.45
N ALA A 191 -4.21 15.80 9.14
CA ALA A 191 -3.90 17.16 8.68
C ALA A 191 -2.42 17.35 8.29
N TYR A 192 -1.51 16.63 8.93
CA TYR A 192 -0.09 16.58 8.59
C TYR A 192 0.20 16.22 7.12
N ASN A 193 -0.59 15.31 6.52
CA ASN A 193 -0.43 14.89 5.13
C ASN A 193 -0.74 16.02 4.13
N PHE A 194 -1.46 17.06 4.56
CA PHE A 194 -1.79 18.24 3.76
C PHE A 194 -0.88 19.43 4.06
N GLY A 195 0.24 19.24 4.77
CA GLY A 195 1.16 20.33 5.16
C GLY A 195 1.62 21.20 3.98
N GLY A 196 1.97 20.58 2.84
CA GLY A 196 2.36 21.33 1.63
C GLY A 196 1.24 22.22 1.08
N LEU A 197 -0.01 21.75 1.13
CA LEU A 197 -1.18 22.54 0.70
C LEU A 197 -1.37 23.77 1.61
N PHE A 198 -1.26 23.59 2.92
CA PHE A 198 -1.37 24.69 3.87
C PHE A 198 -0.28 25.75 3.68
N ILE A 199 0.95 25.33 3.35
CA ILE A 199 2.06 26.25 3.05
C ILE A 199 1.75 27.09 1.80
N ILE A 200 1.29 26.46 0.72
CA ILE A 200 0.96 27.16 -0.53
C ILE A 200 -0.16 28.19 -0.31
N VAL A 201 -1.23 27.77 0.36
CA VAL A 201 -2.36 28.67 0.68
C VAL A 201 -1.90 29.82 1.57
N GLY A 202 -1.06 29.54 2.58
CA GLY A 202 -0.50 30.56 3.47
C GLY A 202 0.37 31.59 2.75
N ILE A 203 1.22 31.15 1.81
CA ILE A 203 2.06 32.07 1.02
C ILE A 203 1.19 32.91 0.08
N ALA A 204 0.20 32.29 -0.58
CA ALA A 204 -0.70 32.99 -1.50
C ALA A 204 -1.53 34.07 -0.77
N THR A 205 -2.04 33.77 0.44
CA THR A 205 -2.77 34.75 1.25
C THR A 205 -1.88 35.87 1.76
N LEU A 206 -0.64 35.57 2.17
CA LEU A 206 0.34 36.59 2.56
C LEU A 206 0.64 37.55 1.40
N LEU A 207 0.87 37.01 0.20
CA LEU A 207 1.12 37.83 -1.00
C LEU A 207 -0.10 38.69 -1.36
N ALA A 208 -1.31 38.13 -1.27
CA ALA A 208 -2.53 38.88 -1.52
C ALA A 208 -2.70 40.04 -0.52
N LEU A 209 -2.38 39.82 0.76
CA LEU A 209 -2.41 40.87 1.79
C LEU A 209 -1.38 41.96 1.50
N LEU A 210 -0.13 41.60 1.15
CA LEU A 210 0.92 42.57 0.82
C LEU A 210 0.56 43.43 -0.40
N ILE A 211 -0.05 42.83 -1.42
CA ILE A 211 -0.50 43.56 -2.61
C ILE A 211 -1.66 44.48 -2.26
N SER A 212 -2.63 44.00 -1.49
CA SER A 212 -3.78 44.78 -1.03
C SER A 212 -3.35 46.00 -0.20
N GLU A 213 -2.45 45.80 0.76
CA GLU A 213 -1.93 46.86 1.62
C GLU A 213 -1.18 47.92 0.79
N ARG A 214 -0.30 47.50 -0.13
CA ARG A 214 0.38 48.42 -1.05
C ARG A 214 -0.60 49.21 -1.92
N TYR A 215 -1.63 48.56 -2.45
CA TYR A 215 -2.66 49.21 -3.26
C TYR A 215 -3.49 50.22 -2.45
N ILE A 216 -3.84 49.87 -1.21
CA ILE A 216 -4.58 50.74 -0.29
C ILE A 216 -3.75 51.96 0.09
N TRP A 217 -2.44 51.82 0.37
CA TRP A 217 -1.55 52.94 0.70
C TRP A 217 -1.20 53.82 -0.50
N GLN A 218 -1.18 53.29 -1.72
CA GLN A 218 -0.95 54.08 -2.92
C GLN A 218 -2.06 55.10 -3.20
N LYS A 219 -3.34 54.77 -2.90
CA LYS A 219 -4.47 55.69 -3.10
C LYS A 219 -4.36 57.01 -2.31
N PRO A 220 -4.22 57.03 -0.97
CA PRO A 220 -4.10 58.26 -0.20
C PRO A 220 -2.79 58.99 -0.50
N VAL A 221 -1.67 58.29 -0.70
CA VAL A 221 -0.40 58.94 -1.08
C VAL A 221 -0.52 59.66 -2.42
N SER A 222 -1.21 59.07 -3.40
CA SER A 222 -1.49 59.74 -4.69
C SER A 222 -2.41 60.95 -4.56
N LEU A 223 -3.36 60.93 -3.62
CA LEU A 223 -4.26 62.05 -3.34
C LEU A 223 -3.53 63.19 -2.63
N VAL A 224 -2.70 62.87 -1.62
CA VAL A 224 -1.88 63.86 -0.91
C VAL A 224 -0.87 64.51 -1.86
N ASN A 225 -0.18 63.72 -2.70
CA ASN A 225 0.74 64.29 -3.70
C ASN A 225 0.01 65.21 -4.68
N LYS A 226 -1.18 64.84 -5.17
CA LYS A 226 -1.99 65.73 -6.02
C LYS A 226 -2.37 67.03 -5.30
N TYR A 227 -2.75 66.96 -4.03
CA TYR A 227 -3.10 68.13 -3.23
C TYR A 227 -1.90 69.06 -3.02
N LEU A 228 -0.73 68.50 -2.68
CA LEU A 228 0.52 69.24 -2.51
C LEU A 228 1.01 69.87 -3.82
N THR A 229 0.86 69.20 -4.97
CA THR A 229 1.18 69.78 -6.29
C THR A 229 0.19 70.87 -6.70
N SER A 230 -1.08 70.76 -6.31
CA SER A 230 -2.09 71.81 -6.57
C SER A 230 -1.88 73.05 -5.70
N GLN A 231 -1.32 72.90 -4.50
CA GLN A 231 -1.01 74.01 -3.59
C GLN A 231 0.32 74.70 -3.92
N LYS A 232 1.25 74.00 -4.58
CA LYS A 232 2.54 74.54 -5.05
C LYS A 232 2.46 75.27 -6.40
N SER A 233 1.27 75.64 -6.85
CA SER A 233 1.08 76.60 -7.94
C SER A 233 0.74 77.99 -7.38
N PRO A 234 1.72 78.79 -6.91
CA PRO A 234 1.50 80.21 -6.74
C PRO A 234 1.63 80.89 -8.11
N SER A 235 0.61 81.71 -8.41
CA SER A 235 0.69 82.96 -9.15
C SER A 235 2.09 83.35 -9.66
N ASN A 236 2.31 83.20 -10.96
CA ASN A 236 3.17 84.09 -11.72
C ASN A 236 2.30 84.66 -12.85
N GLU A 237 2.12 85.98 -12.79
CA GLU A 237 1.67 86.94 -13.82
C GLU A 237 0.55 86.54 -14.80
#